data_AF-A0A953W5S9-F1
#
_entry.id   AF-A0A953W5S9-F1
#
_cell.length_a   1.000
_cell.length_b   1.000
_cell.length_c   1.000
_cell.angle_alpha   90.00
_cell.angle_beta   90.00
_cell.angle_gamma   90.00
#
_symmetry.space_group_name_H-M   'P 1'
#
loop_
_entity.id
_entity.type
_entity.pdbx_description
1 polymer ?
#
loop_
_entity_poly.entity_id
_entity_poly.type
_entity_poly.pdbx_seq_one_letter_code
_entity_poly.pdbx_strand_id
1 'polypeptide(L)'
;MNNASHVVSLLDPDTPFPIIQEIRDRHLCMEVHDIEKEEDGMDALCALRTRRILDFVGNWDRRQPILIHCYAGISRSTATAFITACAHNPGADETAIAQMLRQASPTASPNRRFVAMADAMLGRSGRMSAAIEAIGRGYPRWPEIREAEPFRLNSQFAA
;
A
#
# COMPACT_ATOMS: atom_id res chain seq x y z
N MET A 1 8.83 -13.60 10.48
CA MET A 1 7.71 -12.63 10.55
C MET A 1 6.54 -13.33 11.23
N ASN A 2 6.58 -13.58 12.54
CA ASN A 2 5.72 -14.60 13.17
C ASN A 2 4.60 -14.01 14.05
N ASN A 3 4.12 -12.79 13.77
CA ASN A 3 3.08 -12.18 14.61
C ASN A 3 2.21 -11.14 13.89
N ALA A 4 2.06 -11.24 12.56
CA ALA A 4 1.15 -10.33 11.86
C ALA A 4 -0.29 -10.65 12.26
N SER A 5 -1.03 -9.63 12.71
CA SER A 5 -2.46 -9.79 13.05
C SER A 5 -3.36 -9.73 11.84
N HIS A 6 -2.90 -9.05 10.78
CA HIS A 6 -3.63 -8.83 9.55
C HIS A 6 -2.68 -8.98 8.36
N VAL A 7 -3.24 -9.39 7.22
CA VAL A 7 -2.53 -9.47 5.93
C VAL A 7 -3.34 -8.78 4.85
N VAL A 8 -2.67 -7.99 4.02
CA VAL A 8 -3.19 -7.51 2.74
C VAL A 8 -2.33 -8.05 1.62
N SER A 9 -2.94 -8.81 0.72
CA SER A 9 -2.32 -9.34 -0.49
C SER A 9 -2.94 -8.66 -1.71
N LEU A 10 -2.12 -8.00 -2.51
CA LEU A 10 -2.54 -7.35 -3.76
C LEU A 10 -1.84 -8.00 -4.95
N LEU A 11 -2.55 -8.81 -5.72
CA LEU A 11 -1.98 -9.58 -6.82
C LEU A 11 -2.76 -9.35 -8.11
N ASP A 12 -2.15 -9.69 -9.24
CA ASP A 12 -2.85 -9.63 -10.53
C ASP A 12 -4.01 -10.66 -10.51
N PRO A 13 -5.10 -10.41 -11.24
CA PRO A 13 -6.15 -11.42 -11.45
C PRO A 13 -5.56 -12.78 -11.83
N ASP A 14 -6.23 -13.85 -11.41
CA ASP A 14 -5.81 -15.26 -11.60
C ASP A 14 -4.51 -15.67 -10.89
N THR A 15 -3.85 -14.77 -10.16
CA THR A 15 -2.70 -15.13 -9.31
C THR A 15 -3.20 -15.76 -8.00
N PRO A 16 -2.80 -16.99 -7.65
CA PRO A 16 -3.22 -17.63 -6.40
C PRO A 16 -2.74 -16.85 -5.17
N PHE A 17 -3.66 -16.57 -4.25
CA PHE A 17 -3.32 -16.00 -2.95
C PHE A 17 -2.76 -17.06 -2.00
N PRO A 18 -1.79 -16.70 -1.13
CA PRO A 18 -1.33 -17.60 -0.10
C PRO A 18 -2.48 -17.92 0.88
N ILE A 19 -2.60 -19.18 1.30
CA ILE A 19 -3.57 -19.57 2.33
C ILE A 19 -2.90 -19.42 3.70
N ILE A 20 -3.41 -18.52 4.53
CA ILE A 20 -2.91 -18.29 5.89
C ILE A 20 -4.03 -18.65 6.88
N GLN A 21 -3.98 -19.88 7.41
CA GLN A 21 -5.11 -20.46 8.14
C GLN A 21 -5.45 -19.68 9.43
N GLU A 22 -4.43 -19.18 10.12
CA GLU A 22 -4.52 -18.55 11.45
C GLU A 22 -5.20 -17.18 11.45
N ILE A 23 -5.30 -16.53 10.27
CA ILE A 23 -5.80 -15.16 10.12
C ILE A 23 -6.73 -15.01 8.92
N ARG A 24 -7.44 -16.07 8.53
CA ARG A 24 -8.36 -16.05 7.37
C ARG A 24 -9.31 -14.84 7.36
N ASP A 25 -9.94 -14.54 8.50
CA ASP A 25 -10.88 -13.41 8.62
C ASP A 25 -10.18 -12.04 8.69
N ARG A 26 -8.86 -12.04 8.86
CA ARG A 26 -7.97 -10.87 8.89
C ARG A 26 -6.99 -10.90 7.71
N HIS A 27 -7.41 -11.48 6.60
CA HIS A 27 -6.65 -11.53 5.36
C HIS A 27 -7.48 -10.94 4.21
N LEU A 28 -7.11 -9.73 3.77
CA LEU A 28 -7.66 -9.12 2.57
C LEU A 28 -6.90 -9.59 1.34
N CYS A 29 -7.57 -10.33 0.47
CA CYS A 29 -7.09 -10.66 -0.88
C CYS A 29 -7.72 -9.71 -1.89
N MET A 30 -6.89 -8.99 -2.63
CA MET A 30 -7.32 -8.01 -3.64
C MET A 30 -6.69 -8.34 -5.00
N GLU A 31 -7.54 -8.69 -5.96
CA GLU A 31 -7.17 -8.84 -7.37
C GLU A 31 -7.24 -7.48 -8.05
N VAL A 32 -6.09 -7.00 -8.52
CA VAL A 32 -5.93 -5.68 -9.13
C VAL A 32 -4.61 -5.60 -9.88
N HIS A 33 -4.65 -5.19 -11.15
CA HIS A 33 -3.44 -4.97 -11.94
C HIS A 33 -2.65 -3.76 -11.45
N ASP A 34 -1.33 -3.82 -11.60
CA ASP A 34 -0.42 -2.73 -11.19
C ASP A 34 -0.32 -1.60 -12.23
N ILE A 35 -1.47 -1.00 -12.55
CA ILE A 35 -1.57 0.08 -13.56
C ILE A 35 -2.03 1.39 -12.95
N GLU A 36 -1.49 2.50 -13.45
CA GLU A 36 -1.84 3.85 -12.99
C GLU A 36 -3.00 4.47 -13.79
N LYS A 37 -3.26 3.95 -14.98
CA LYS A 37 -4.33 4.39 -15.89
C LYS A 37 -5.26 3.23 -16.19
N GLU A 38 -6.49 3.54 -16.57
CA GLU A 38 -7.41 2.52 -17.08
C GLU A 38 -6.93 2.08 -18.46
N GLU A 39 -6.92 0.77 -18.67
CA GLU A 39 -6.51 0.12 -19.91
C GLU A 39 -7.51 -0.98 -20.22
N ASP A 40 -7.86 -1.14 -21.51
CA ASP A 40 -8.85 -2.12 -21.94
C ASP A 40 -8.42 -3.53 -21.54
N GLY A 41 -9.34 -4.28 -20.91
CA GLY A 41 -9.08 -5.63 -20.42
C GLY A 41 -8.27 -5.70 -19.12
N MET A 42 -7.91 -4.56 -18.52
CA MET A 42 -7.14 -4.51 -17.28
C MET A 42 -7.94 -3.91 -16.11
N ASP A 43 -7.99 -4.66 -15.03
CA ASP A 43 -8.49 -4.23 -13.72
C ASP A 43 -7.61 -3.20 -13.00
N ALA A 44 -7.76 -1.92 -13.32
CA ALA A 44 -7.19 -0.83 -12.51
C ALA A 44 -7.88 -0.74 -11.13
N LEU A 45 -7.22 -0.11 -10.15
CA LEU A 45 -7.88 0.13 -8.85
C LEU A 45 -9.09 1.06 -9.05
N CYS A 46 -10.26 0.64 -8.58
CA CYS A 46 -11.50 1.40 -8.64
C CYS A 46 -11.96 1.82 -7.24
N ALA A 47 -12.89 2.76 -7.16
CA ALA A 47 -13.43 3.28 -5.91
C ALA A 47 -13.93 2.17 -4.96
N LEU A 48 -14.63 1.15 -5.49
CA LEU A 48 -15.11 0.02 -4.68
C LEU A 48 -13.95 -0.74 -4.01
N ARG A 49 -12.89 -1.06 -4.78
CA ARG A 49 -11.70 -1.74 -4.25
C ARG A 49 -10.93 -0.84 -3.28
N THR A 50 -10.82 0.46 -3.55
CA THR A 50 -10.20 1.43 -2.63
C THR A 50 -10.94 1.47 -1.29
N ARG A 51 -12.28 1.54 -1.31
CA ARG A 51 -13.08 1.54 -0.08
C ARG A 51 -12.86 0.27 0.74
N ARG A 52 -12.84 -0.90 0.08
CA ARG A 52 -12.55 -2.18 0.74
C ARG A 52 -11.18 -2.20 1.42
N ILE A 53 -10.15 -1.63 0.78
CA ILE A 53 -8.81 -1.49 1.40
C ILE A 53 -8.91 -0.59 2.64
N LEU A 54 -9.51 0.60 2.52
CA LEU A 54 -9.63 1.56 3.62
C LEU A 54 -10.43 0.99 4.81
N ASP A 55 -11.54 0.30 4.56
CA ASP A 55 -12.35 -0.34 5.59
C ASP A 55 -11.56 -1.44 6.32
N PHE A 56 -10.87 -2.28 5.56
CA PHE A 56 -10.08 -3.37 6.13
C PHE A 56 -8.92 -2.84 7.00
N VAL A 57 -8.12 -1.91 6.47
CA VAL A 57 -6.98 -1.37 7.21
C VAL A 57 -7.44 -0.45 8.35
N GLY A 58 -8.60 0.19 8.24
CA GLY A 58 -9.20 0.99 9.31
C GLY A 58 -9.59 0.18 10.55
N ASN A 59 -9.92 -1.10 10.37
CA ASN A 59 -10.25 -2.02 11.47
C ASN A 59 -9.01 -2.61 12.18
N TRP A 60 -7.80 -2.35 11.68
CA TRP A 60 -6.56 -2.81 12.31
C TRP A 60 -6.18 -1.94 13.52
N ASP A 61 -6.13 -2.55 14.71
CA ASP A 61 -5.91 -1.85 15.99
C ASP A 61 -4.45 -1.41 16.28
N ARG A 62 -3.52 -1.77 15.39
CA ARG A 62 -2.07 -1.49 15.47
C ARG A 62 -1.34 -2.08 16.68
N ARG A 63 -1.94 -3.01 17.45
CA ARG A 63 -1.26 -3.68 18.58
C ARG A 63 -0.24 -4.71 18.12
N GLN A 64 -0.49 -5.31 16.97
CA GLN A 64 0.42 -6.23 16.29
C GLN A 64 0.60 -5.80 14.83
N PRO A 65 1.73 -6.13 14.18
CA PRO A 65 1.96 -5.74 12.79
C PRO A 65 0.84 -6.15 11.83
N ILE A 66 0.67 -5.38 10.77
CA ILE A 66 -0.02 -5.79 9.54
C ILE A 66 1.05 -6.07 8.48
N LEU A 67 0.90 -7.17 7.74
CA LEU A 67 1.74 -7.47 6.58
C LEU A 67 1.01 -7.04 5.30
N ILE A 68 1.66 -6.25 4.46
CA ILE A 68 1.11 -5.77 3.19
C ILE A 68 2.08 -6.17 2.09
N HIS A 69 1.64 -6.98 1.13
CA HIS A 69 2.49 -7.45 0.04
C HIS A 69 1.77 -7.45 -1.30
N CYS A 70 2.58 -7.44 -2.37
CA CYS A 70 2.13 -7.66 -3.74
C CYS A 70 3.13 -8.61 -4.42
N TYR A 71 3.18 -8.63 -5.75
CA TYR A 71 4.13 -9.45 -6.50
C TYR A 71 5.59 -9.09 -6.19
N ALA A 72 6.02 -7.87 -6.53
CA ALA A 72 7.42 -7.46 -6.39
C ALA A 72 7.72 -6.65 -5.10
N GLY A 73 6.71 -6.31 -4.30
CA GLY A 73 6.90 -5.47 -3.12
C GLY A 73 7.27 -4.00 -3.41
N ILE A 74 7.12 -3.55 -4.66
CA ILE A 74 7.59 -2.23 -5.13
C ILE A 74 6.47 -1.20 -5.25
N SER A 75 5.30 -1.55 -5.79
CA SER A 75 4.29 -0.57 -6.25
C SER A 75 2.95 -0.65 -5.49
N ARG A 76 2.11 -1.66 -5.74
CA ARG A 76 0.82 -1.85 -5.04
C ARG A 76 0.93 -1.91 -3.51
N SER A 77 1.86 -2.70 -2.99
CA SER A 77 2.04 -2.88 -1.55
C SER A 77 2.57 -1.63 -0.85
N THR A 78 3.51 -0.93 -1.48
CA THR A 78 4.10 0.30 -0.92
C THR A 78 3.11 1.46 -0.95
N ALA A 79 2.27 1.55 -1.99
CA ALA A 79 1.12 2.45 -2.00
C ALA A 79 0.13 2.11 -0.88
N THR A 80 -0.23 0.83 -0.73
CA THR A 80 -1.16 0.41 0.32
C THR A 80 -0.59 0.63 1.72
N ALA A 81 0.72 0.44 1.93
CA ALA A 81 1.40 0.75 3.18
C ALA A 81 1.38 2.26 3.49
N PHE A 82 1.65 3.12 2.48
CA PHE A 82 1.54 4.57 2.61
C PHE A 82 0.12 5.02 2.95
N ILE A 83 -0.89 4.48 2.25
CA ILE A 83 -2.31 4.75 2.49
C ILE A 83 -2.70 4.34 3.92
N THR A 84 -2.27 3.17 4.36
CA THR A 84 -2.53 2.66 5.71
C THR A 84 -1.93 3.60 6.76
N ALA A 85 -0.69 4.03 6.57
CA ALA A 85 -0.04 4.98 7.47
C ALA A 85 -0.81 6.32 7.54
N CYS A 86 -1.21 6.88 6.39
CA CYS A 86 -1.97 8.14 6.34
C CYS A 86 -3.36 8.02 6.99
N ALA A 87 -4.07 6.91 6.76
CA ALA A 87 -5.39 6.67 7.33
C ALA A 87 -5.36 6.61 8.87
N HIS A 88 -4.30 6.03 9.44
CA HIS A 88 -4.12 5.87 10.89
C HIS A 88 -3.50 7.08 11.60
N ASN A 89 -2.99 8.06 10.84
CA ASN A 89 -2.28 9.21 11.38
C ASN A 89 -2.86 10.50 10.79
N PRO A 90 -4.11 10.86 11.13
CA PRO A 90 -4.81 11.87 10.36
C PRO A 90 -4.24 13.28 10.48
N GLY A 91 -3.50 13.57 11.55
CA GLY A 91 -2.81 14.85 11.75
C GLY A 91 -1.39 14.90 11.19
N ALA A 92 -0.79 13.77 10.80
CA ALA A 92 0.60 13.73 10.33
C ALA A 92 0.75 14.31 8.92
N ASP A 93 1.91 14.90 8.65
CA ASP A 93 2.31 15.32 7.30
C ASP A 93 2.54 14.10 6.41
N GLU A 94 1.79 14.02 5.30
CA GLU A 94 1.92 12.96 4.31
C GLU A 94 3.35 12.89 3.71
N THR A 95 4.06 14.02 3.64
CA THR A 95 5.45 14.10 3.17
C THR A 95 6.41 13.34 4.07
N ALA A 96 6.25 13.48 5.39
CA ALA A 96 7.08 12.78 6.37
C ALA A 96 6.88 11.25 6.28
N ILE A 97 5.63 10.82 6.10
CA ILE A 97 5.30 9.40 5.90
C ILE A 97 5.94 8.87 4.60
N ALA A 98 5.85 9.62 3.49
CA ALA A 98 6.43 9.24 2.22
C ALA A 98 7.96 9.13 2.29
N GLN A 99 8.62 10.06 2.97
CA GLN A 99 10.07 10.04 3.19
C GLN A 99 10.49 8.83 4.04
N MET A 100 9.77 8.53 5.14
CA MET A 100 10.03 7.33 5.94
C MET A 100 9.82 6.04 5.15
N LEU A 101 8.83 5.99 4.25
CA LEU A 101 8.65 4.87 3.34
C LEU A 101 9.86 4.68 2.43
N ARG A 102 10.36 5.76 1.80
CA ARG A 102 11.56 5.72 0.95
C ARG A 102 12.80 5.30 1.73
N GLN A 103 12.97 5.77 2.96
CA GLN A 103 14.10 5.40 3.81
C GLN A 103 14.05 3.92 4.21
N ALA A 104 12.85 3.40 4.50
CA ALA A 104 12.65 2.00 4.81
C ALA A 104 12.81 1.08 3.57
N SER A 105 12.50 1.59 2.38
CA SER A 105 12.60 0.86 1.12
C SER A 105 13.09 1.76 -0.02
N PRO A 106 14.40 1.68 -0.38
CA PRO A 106 14.96 2.43 -1.50
C PRO A 106 14.27 2.18 -2.84
N THR A 107 13.66 1.01 -3.02
CA THR A 107 12.99 0.59 -4.27
C THR A 107 11.51 0.96 -4.32
N ALA A 108 10.88 1.34 -3.20
CA ALA A 108 9.46 1.66 -3.14
C ALA A 108 9.05 2.66 -4.24
N SER A 109 8.10 2.31 -5.08
CA SER A 109 7.57 3.20 -6.12
C SER A 109 6.05 3.13 -6.07
N PRO A 110 5.42 3.75 -5.05
CA PRO A 110 3.98 3.62 -4.81
C PRO A 110 3.16 3.92 -6.06
N ASN A 111 2.24 3.01 -6.40
CA ASN A 111 1.32 3.20 -7.52
C ASN A 111 0.50 4.49 -7.33
N ARG A 112 0.63 5.44 -8.26
CA ARG A 112 0.02 6.77 -8.13
C ARG A 112 -1.51 6.74 -8.13
N ARG A 113 -2.13 5.78 -8.84
CA ARG A 113 -3.59 5.64 -8.86
C ARG A 113 -4.14 5.21 -7.51
N PHE A 114 -3.46 4.27 -6.84
CA PHE A 114 -3.83 3.84 -5.49
C PHE A 114 -3.85 5.03 -4.53
N VAL A 115 -2.76 5.81 -4.56
CA VAL A 115 -2.57 6.96 -3.70
C VAL A 115 -3.62 8.03 -3.98
N ALA A 116 -3.86 8.37 -5.25
CA ALA A 116 -4.85 9.36 -5.65
C ALA A 116 -6.30 8.97 -5.26
N MET A 117 -6.67 7.70 -5.42
CA MET A 117 -7.99 7.21 -5.00
C MET A 117 -8.17 7.31 -3.49
N ALA A 118 -7.16 6.92 -2.71
CA ALA A 118 -7.22 7.01 -1.26
C ALA A 118 -7.17 8.46 -0.75
N ASP A 119 -6.37 9.33 -1.39
CA ASP A 119 -6.30 10.76 -1.09
C ASP A 119 -7.69 11.40 -1.14
N ALA A 120 -8.40 11.18 -2.25
CA ALA A 120 -9.75 11.69 -2.45
C ALA A 120 -10.74 11.15 -1.39
N MET A 121 -10.70 9.84 -1.10
CA MET A 121 -11.59 9.21 -0.13
C MET A 121 -11.31 9.61 1.32
N LEU A 122 -10.06 9.93 1.65
CA LEU A 122 -9.65 10.39 2.97
C LEU A 122 -9.72 11.93 3.13
N GLY A 123 -10.13 12.66 2.09
CA GLY A 123 -10.26 14.12 2.12
C GLY A 123 -8.91 14.84 2.23
N ARG A 124 -7.84 14.28 1.66
CA ARG A 124 -6.47 14.82 1.81
C ARG A 124 -6.11 15.94 0.85
N SER A 125 -7.04 16.30 -0.05
CA SER A 125 -6.91 17.46 -0.93
C SER A 125 -5.63 17.44 -1.79
N GLY A 126 -5.22 16.26 -2.25
CA GLY A 126 -4.05 16.04 -3.10
C GLY A 126 -2.72 15.91 -2.34
N ARG A 127 -2.69 16.08 -1.01
CA ARG A 127 -1.43 16.05 -0.23
C ARG A 127 -0.74 14.69 -0.24
N MET A 128 -1.49 13.59 -0.21
CA MET A 128 -0.91 12.24 -0.33
C MET A 128 -0.28 12.06 -1.71
N SER A 129 -0.96 12.52 -2.76
CA SER A 129 -0.46 12.43 -4.13
C SER A 129 0.82 13.24 -4.33
N ALA A 130 0.84 14.49 -3.82
CA ALA A 130 2.00 15.37 -3.86
C ALA A 130 3.21 14.78 -3.12
N ALA A 131 2.99 14.17 -1.94
CA ALA A 131 4.05 13.52 -1.17
C ALA A 131 4.72 12.36 -1.93
N ILE A 132 3.91 11.52 -2.58
CA ILE A 132 4.42 10.40 -3.40
C ILE A 132 5.11 10.89 -4.66
N GLU A 133 4.60 11.95 -5.28
CA GLU A 133 5.28 12.58 -6.41
C GLU A 133 6.65 13.14 -6.02
N ALA A 134 6.75 13.80 -4.86
CA ALA A 134 7.99 14.40 -4.36
C ALA A 134 9.10 13.39 -4.06
N ILE A 135 8.78 12.20 -3.52
CA ILE A 135 9.79 11.15 -3.27
C ILE A 135 10.23 10.40 -4.53
N GLY A 136 9.57 10.64 -5.67
CA GLY A 136 9.90 10.07 -6.96
C GLY A 136 9.88 8.53 -7.04
N ARG A 137 10.41 8.00 -8.15
CA ARG A 137 10.59 6.55 -8.34
C ARG A 137 11.78 6.06 -7.52
N GLY A 138 11.63 4.88 -6.91
CA GLY A 138 12.71 4.21 -6.20
C GLY A 138 13.81 3.72 -7.13
N TYR A 139 14.94 3.33 -6.54
CA TYR A 139 16.08 2.78 -7.26
C TYR A 139 16.72 1.62 -6.47
N PRO A 140 17.20 0.55 -7.14
CA PRO A 140 17.02 0.22 -8.57
C PRO A 140 15.54 0.14 -9.00
N ARG A 141 15.27 0.32 -10.30
CA ARG A 141 13.90 0.35 -10.84
C ARG A 141 13.48 -1.03 -11.37
N TRP A 142 12.19 -1.34 -11.35
CA TRP A 142 11.68 -2.50 -12.10
C TRP A 142 11.94 -2.30 -13.61
N PRO A 143 12.39 -3.33 -14.37
CA PRO A 143 12.60 -4.71 -13.96
C PRO A 143 14.04 -5.05 -13.50
N GLU A 144 14.94 -4.06 -13.38
CA GLU A 144 16.33 -4.28 -12.91
C GLU A 144 16.34 -4.88 -11.51
N ILE A 145 15.42 -4.45 -10.65
CA ILE A 145 15.08 -5.13 -9.40
C ILE A 145 13.83 -6.00 -9.60
N ARG A 146 13.96 -7.28 -9.30
CA ARG A 146 12.86 -8.27 -9.44
C ARG A 146 11.94 -8.31 -8.22
N GLU A 147 12.44 -7.97 -7.05
CA GLU A 147 11.64 -7.87 -5.82
C GLU A 147 12.31 -6.94 -4.81
N ALA A 148 11.52 -6.27 -3.99
CA ALA A 148 12.00 -5.47 -2.89
C ALA A 148 12.34 -6.35 -1.68
N GLU A 149 13.42 -6.00 -0.97
CA GLU A 149 13.67 -6.54 0.36
C GLU A 149 12.52 -6.19 1.32
N PRO A 150 12.06 -7.13 2.16
CA PRO A 150 11.05 -6.83 3.15
C PRO A 150 11.51 -5.75 4.13
N PHE A 151 10.64 -4.79 4.41
CA PHE A 151 10.94 -3.66 5.27
C PHE A 151 9.83 -3.42 6.30
N ARG A 152 10.08 -2.51 7.25
CA ARG A 152 9.09 -2.07 8.23
C ARG A 152 8.86 -0.58 8.07
N LEU A 153 7.58 -0.20 8.15
CA LEU A 153 7.15 1.19 8.27
C LEU A 153 6.46 1.34 9.63
N ASN A 154 6.75 2.43 10.34
CA ASN A 154 6.06 2.73 11.59
C ASN A 154 4.57 2.94 11.34
N SER A 155 3.72 2.60 12.32
CA SER A 155 2.27 2.79 12.25
C SER A 155 1.78 4.04 12.97
N GLN A 156 2.69 4.74 13.64
CA GLN A 156 2.46 5.96 14.42
C GLN A 156 3.43 7.05 13.95
N PHE A 157 2.88 8.22 13.64
CA PHE A 157 3.62 9.40 13.18
C PHE A 157 3.16 10.60 14.00
N ALA A 158 4.08 11.55 14.22
CA ALA A 158 3.74 12.81 14.87
C ALA A 158 2.83 13.65 13.96
N ALA A 159 1.92 14.40 14.60
CA ALA A 159 1.13 15.45 13.95
C ALA A 159 1.97 16.72 13.75
#